data_AF-A0A7S2BB23-F1
#
_entry.id   AF-A0A7S2BB23-F1
#
_cell.length_a   1.000
_cell.length_b   1.000
_cell.length_c   1.000
_cell.angle_alpha   90.00
_cell.angle_beta   90.00
_cell.angle_gamma   90.00
#
_symmetry.space_group_name_H-M   'P 1'
#
loop_
_entity.id
_entity.type
_entity.pdbx_description
1 polymer ?
#
loop_
_entity_poly.entity_id
_entity_poly.type
_entity_poly.pdbx_seq_one_letter_code
_entity_poly.pdbx_strand_id
1 'polypeptide(L)'
;GDADHVRCNGPDEDANDVELYHGKGLISTNLYNQIQKECDFPKTGLACDVLLEKMDQQVGPHNVYNVYDNCPNLDASTNGKQSVRAWLESTGKSMRWLRRFLSANLANPHAFEDLEAMAVAAMAANVMDGSGGAGAGNPPSGGGYDWTCGQFDAIPLFFKRKDVRAVLHLPDEMVTGSRFEYSSSGPASITLYPDLIKAGLHVLIYNGDADTCVPYVGNEQWTTSMADSGIVQETAPWHPWYITHSSSSPAGYATTYRPVTSATNASSSFQFVTLRLAGHQVPKNVPAAALTMITAFLGGQLL
;
A
#
# COMPACT_ATOMS: atom_id res chain seq x y z
N GLY A 1 6.18 -10.67 0.02
CA GLY A 1 6.05 -12.03 -0.55
C GLY A 1 7.09 -12.91 0.10
N ASP A 2 7.11 -14.20 -0.22
CA ASP A 2 8.29 -15.03 0.07
C ASP A 2 9.17 -15.14 -1.19
N ALA A 3 10.19 -15.98 -1.13
CA ALA A 3 11.09 -16.19 -2.25
C ALA A 3 10.33 -16.59 -3.53
N ASP A 4 9.24 -17.36 -3.44
CA ASP A 4 8.60 -17.97 -4.60
C ASP A 4 7.16 -17.47 -4.86
N HIS A 5 6.58 -16.69 -3.94
CA HIS A 5 5.24 -16.15 -4.03
C HIS A 5 5.20 -14.63 -3.86
N VAL A 6 4.78 -13.95 -4.93
CA VAL A 6 4.50 -12.51 -4.92
C VAL A 6 3.19 -12.26 -4.17
N ARG A 7 3.30 -12.01 -2.87
CA ARG A 7 2.25 -11.37 -2.06
C ARG A 7 2.72 -9.97 -1.68
N CYS A 8 1.94 -8.94 -1.97
CA CYS A 8 2.30 -7.54 -1.70
C CYS A 8 2.75 -7.34 -0.24
N ASN A 9 2.07 -8.00 0.71
CA ASN A 9 2.35 -7.87 2.15
C ASN A 9 2.93 -9.13 2.80
N GLY A 10 3.45 -10.06 1.99
CA GLY A 10 4.01 -11.31 2.49
C GLY A 10 2.97 -12.32 2.97
N PRO A 11 3.42 -13.42 3.57
CA PRO A 11 2.53 -14.42 4.16
C PRO A 11 1.76 -13.87 5.37
N ASP A 12 2.33 -12.92 6.11
CA ASP A 12 1.78 -12.36 7.36
C ASP A 12 0.91 -11.11 7.13
N GLU A 13 0.31 -10.97 5.95
CA GLU A 13 -0.53 -9.81 5.57
C GLU A 13 -1.60 -9.50 6.64
N ASP A 14 -2.32 -10.50 7.12
CA ASP A 14 -3.39 -10.30 8.11
C ASP A 14 -2.83 -9.90 9.47
N ALA A 15 -1.68 -10.46 9.89
CA ALA A 15 -1.02 -10.05 11.11
C ALA A 15 -0.58 -8.58 11.04
N ASN A 16 0.02 -8.20 9.91
CA ASN A 16 0.47 -6.82 9.66
C ASN A 16 -0.69 -5.82 9.70
N ASP A 17 -1.84 -6.18 9.13
CA ASP A 17 -3.06 -5.37 9.20
C ASP A 17 -3.58 -5.24 10.64
N VAL A 18 -3.61 -6.34 11.40
CA VAL A 18 -4.05 -6.33 12.80
C VAL A 18 -3.19 -5.39 13.65
N GLU A 19 -1.86 -5.50 13.53
CA GLU A 19 -0.91 -4.63 14.22
C GLU A 19 -1.08 -3.16 13.80
N LEU A 20 -1.17 -2.91 12.49
CA LEU A 20 -1.32 -1.55 11.97
C LEU A 20 -2.64 -0.94 12.46
N TYR A 21 -3.76 -1.63 12.31
CA TYR A 21 -5.07 -1.10 12.68
C TYR A 21 -5.22 -0.88 14.18
N HIS A 22 -4.63 -1.74 15.01
CA HIS A 22 -4.59 -1.52 16.46
C HIS A 22 -3.70 -0.33 16.82
N GLY A 23 -2.48 -0.28 16.29
CA GLY A 23 -1.53 0.82 16.52
C GLY A 23 -2.05 2.19 16.04
N LYS A 24 -2.96 2.20 15.07
CA LYS A 24 -3.64 3.41 14.57
C LYS A 24 -4.97 3.69 15.27
N GLY A 25 -5.39 2.87 16.22
CA GLY A 25 -6.60 3.04 17.01
C GLY A 25 -7.91 2.79 16.24
N LEU A 26 -7.84 2.07 15.12
CA LEU A 26 -8.99 1.76 14.27
C LEU A 26 -9.78 0.56 14.79
N ILE A 27 -9.17 -0.25 15.64
CA ILE A 27 -9.83 -1.36 16.33
C ILE A 27 -9.62 -1.31 17.84
N SER A 28 -10.53 -1.92 18.58
CA SER A 28 -10.43 -1.95 20.04
C SER A 28 -9.33 -2.90 20.51
N THR A 29 -8.66 -2.56 21.61
CA THR A 29 -7.69 -3.46 22.27
C THR A 29 -8.31 -4.81 22.65
N ASN A 30 -9.62 -4.84 22.95
CA ASN A 30 -10.32 -6.09 23.24
C ASN A 30 -10.37 -7.00 22.01
N LEU A 31 -10.78 -6.47 20.85
CA LEU A 31 -10.81 -7.22 19.60
C LEU A 31 -9.40 -7.66 19.18
N TYR A 32 -8.42 -6.76 19.27
CA TYR A 32 -7.01 -7.08 19.03
C TYR A 32 -6.53 -8.27 19.89
N ASN A 33 -6.77 -8.24 21.20
CA ASN A 33 -6.39 -9.33 22.10
C ASN A 33 -7.11 -10.66 21.80
N GLN A 34 -8.36 -10.61 21.33
CA GLN A 34 -9.07 -11.81 20.88
C GLN A 34 -8.41 -12.40 19.63
N ILE A 35 -8.07 -11.56 18.66
CA ILE A 35 -7.39 -11.97 17.43
C ILE A 35 -6.04 -12.59 17.75
N GLN A 36 -5.20 -11.93 18.55
CA GLN A 36 -3.88 -12.44 18.94
C GLN A 36 -3.93 -13.77 19.69
N LYS A 37 -5.03 -14.04 20.41
CA LYS A 37 -5.22 -15.29 21.13
C LYS A 37 -5.70 -16.44 20.23
N GLU A 38 -6.53 -16.14 19.24
CA GLU A 38 -7.21 -17.13 18.41
C GLU A 38 -6.45 -17.44 17.11
N CYS A 39 -5.78 -16.46 16.54
CA CYS A 39 -5.13 -16.56 15.24
C CYS A 39 -3.67 -17.05 15.37
N ASP A 40 -3.31 -18.07 14.58
CA ASP A 40 -1.94 -18.56 14.43
C ASP A 40 -1.39 -18.15 13.05
N PHE A 41 -1.03 -16.87 12.90
CA PHE A 41 -0.54 -16.35 11.63
C PHE A 41 0.74 -17.06 11.16
N PRO A 42 0.92 -17.29 9.84
CA PRO A 42 0.06 -16.86 8.73
C PRO A 42 -1.11 -17.80 8.41
N LYS A 43 -1.33 -18.87 9.19
CA LYS A 43 -2.37 -19.88 8.94
C LYS A 43 -3.64 -19.56 9.73
N THR A 44 -4.62 -18.97 9.07
CA THR A 44 -5.91 -18.69 9.71
C THR A 44 -6.85 -19.91 9.64
N GLY A 45 -7.61 -20.11 10.71
CA GLY A 45 -8.75 -21.03 10.75
C GLY A 45 -10.08 -20.27 10.82
N LEU A 46 -11.20 -20.98 10.73
CA LEU A 46 -12.54 -20.37 10.66
C LEU A 46 -12.84 -19.39 11.82
N ALA A 47 -12.42 -19.71 13.04
CA ALA A 47 -12.62 -18.85 14.20
C ALA A 47 -11.82 -17.54 14.11
N CYS A 48 -10.59 -17.61 13.62
CA CYS A 48 -9.77 -16.44 13.31
C CYS A 48 -10.43 -15.59 12.22
N ASP A 49 -10.90 -16.21 11.13
CA ASP A 49 -11.54 -15.49 10.01
C ASP A 49 -12.78 -14.69 10.47
N VAL A 50 -13.57 -15.22 11.42
CA VAL A 50 -14.70 -14.51 12.03
C VAL A 50 -14.25 -13.26 12.81
N LEU A 51 -13.13 -13.34 13.53
CA LEU A 51 -12.58 -12.18 14.25
C LEU A 51 -11.99 -11.15 13.29
N LEU A 52 -11.31 -11.61 12.24
CA LEU A 52 -10.80 -10.77 11.17
C LEU A 52 -11.94 -10.08 10.41
N GLU A 53 -13.09 -10.72 10.20
CA GLU A 53 -14.27 -10.06 9.63
C GLU A 53 -14.84 -8.97 10.55
N LYS A 54 -14.91 -9.22 11.87
CA LYS A 54 -15.27 -8.18 12.85
C LYS A 54 -14.29 -7.01 12.84
N MET A 55 -13.00 -7.28 12.65
CA MET A 55 -11.97 -6.25 12.50
C MET A 55 -12.27 -5.38 11.28
N ASP A 56 -12.50 -5.98 10.11
CA ASP A 56 -12.82 -5.26 8.88
C ASP A 56 -14.08 -4.40 9.03
N GLN A 57 -15.10 -4.89 9.72
CA GLN A 57 -16.34 -4.13 10.00
C GLN A 57 -16.07 -2.94 10.92
N GLN A 58 -15.20 -3.09 11.93
CA GLN A 58 -14.85 -2.01 12.85
C GLN A 58 -14.00 -0.92 12.16
N VAL A 59 -13.04 -1.32 11.32
CA VAL A 59 -12.23 -0.38 10.51
C VAL A 59 -13.11 0.32 9.48
N GLY A 60 -13.99 -0.43 8.82
CA GLY A 60 -14.86 0.06 7.77
C GLY A 60 -14.15 0.37 6.44
N PRO A 61 -14.89 0.92 5.46
CA PRO A 61 -14.30 1.38 4.21
C PRO A 61 -13.31 2.51 4.46
N HIS A 62 -12.12 2.40 3.88
CA HIS A 62 -11.06 3.39 3.99
C HIS A 62 -10.22 3.44 2.72
N ASN A 63 -9.48 4.52 2.54
CA ASN A 63 -8.48 4.62 1.49
C ASN A 63 -7.26 3.79 1.89
N VAL A 64 -6.99 2.69 1.17
CA VAL A 64 -5.87 1.80 1.53
C VAL A 64 -4.49 2.42 1.32
N TYR A 65 -4.39 3.46 0.49
CA TYR A 65 -3.14 4.20 0.35
C TYR A 65 -2.92 5.22 1.47
N ASN A 66 -3.96 5.66 2.19
CA ASN A 66 -3.78 6.52 3.35
C ASN A 66 -5.04 6.46 4.22
N VAL A 67 -4.93 5.79 5.36
CA VAL A 67 -6.08 5.58 6.26
C VAL A 67 -6.66 6.86 6.89
N TYR A 68 -5.91 7.97 6.82
CA TYR A 68 -6.37 9.29 7.25
C TYR A 68 -7.01 10.12 6.12
N ASP A 69 -6.74 9.76 4.86
CA ASP A 69 -7.28 10.43 3.67
C ASP A 69 -8.60 9.76 3.27
N ASN A 70 -9.56 9.81 4.20
CA ASN A 70 -10.90 9.26 3.99
C ASN A 70 -11.73 10.29 3.25
N CYS A 71 -12.32 9.87 2.14
CA CYS A 71 -13.05 10.75 1.24
C CYS A 71 -14.53 10.44 1.36
N PRO A 72 -15.24 11.12 2.27
CA PRO A 72 -16.62 10.79 2.61
C PRO A 72 -17.60 11.06 1.45
N ASN A 73 -17.18 11.82 0.42
CA ASN A 73 -18.02 12.32 -0.67
C ASN A 73 -17.79 11.61 -2.01
N LEU A 74 -17.50 10.31 -2.00
CA LEU A 74 -17.50 9.51 -3.24
C LEU A 74 -18.86 9.52 -3.97
N ASP A 75 -19.93 10.02 -3.33
CA ASP A 75 -21.26 10.14 -3.93
C ASP A 75 -21.48 11.48 -4.69
N ALA A 76 -20.63 12.50 -4.51
CA ALA A 76 -20.92 13.86 -4.97
C ALA A 76 -20.13 14.33 -6.22
N SER A 77 -19.02 13.66 -6.57
CA SER A 77 -18.16 14.06 -7.71
C SER A 77 -18.16 13.06 -8.86
N THR A 78 -18.84 11.93 -8.73
CA THR A 78 -18.73 10.86 -9.70
C THR A 78 -19.64 11.12 -10.89
N ASN A 79 -19.06 11.13 -12.09
CA ASN A 79 -19.77 11.04 -13.36
C ASN A 79 -20.51 9.68 -13.50
N GLY A 80 -21.39 9.33 -12.56
CA GLY A 80 -22.13 8.07 -12.51
C GLY A 80 -21.43 6.87 -11.85
N LYS A 81 -20.32 7.04 -11.11
CA LYS A 81 -19.64 5.94 -10.39
C LYS A 81 -20.23 5.73 -8.98
N GLN A 82 -20.41 4.48 -8.56
CA GLN A 82 -20.84 4.13 -7.19
C GLN A 82 -19.69 4.32 -6.18
N SER A 83 -19.99 4.77 -4.95
CA SER A 83 -18.98 4.82 -3.89
C SER A 83 -18.52 3.43 -3.44
N VAL A 84 -17.25 3.32 -3.06
CA VAL A 84 -16.64 2.07 -2.53
C VAL A 84 -17.47 1.52 -1.37
N ARG A 85 -17.95 2.40 -0.50
CA ARG A 85 -18.80 2.03 0.64
C ARG A 85 -20.08 1.33 0.19
N ALA A 86 -20.85 1.95 -0.71
CA ALA A 86 -22.11 1.38 -1.19
C ALA A 86 -21.88 0.03 -1.90
N TRP A 87 -20.75 -0.11 -2.61
CA TRP A 87 -20.38 -1.38 -3.24
C TRP A 87 -20.10 -2.48 -2.22
N LEU A 88 -19.27 -2.19 -1.21
CA LEU A 88 -18.95 -3.15 -0.13
C LEU A 88 -20.20 -3.58 0.62
N GLU A 89 -21.07 -2.62 0.97
CA GLU A 89 -22.34 -2.89 1.63
C GLU A 89 -23.25 -3.79 0.78
N SER A 90 -23.36 -3.53 -0.53
CA SER A 90 -24.21 -4.34 -1.42
C SER A 90 -23.69 -5.76 -1.69
N THR A 91 -22.38 -5.96 -1.65
CA THR A 91 -21.73 -7.23 -1.97
C THR A 91 -21.38 -8.07 -0.74
N GLY A 92 -21.45 -7.47 0.45
CA GLY A 92 -20.97 -8.06 1.69
C GLY A 92 -19.46 -8.30 1.70
N LYS A 93 -18.70 -7.63 0.82
CA LYS A 93 -17.24 -7.76 0.75
C LYS A 93 -16.57 -6.70 1.64
N SER A 94 -15.37 -7.01 2.12
CA SER A 94 -14.56 -6.07 2.90
C SER A 94 -13.44 -5.43 2.09
N MET A 95 -12.82 -4.38 2.62
CA MET A 95 -11.62 -3.77 2.02
C MET A 95 -10.47 -4.78 1.90
N ARG A 96 -10.32 -5.68 2.88
CA ARG A 96 -9.36 -6.79 2.83
C ARG A 96 -9.62 -7.71 1.63
N TRP A 97 -10.89 -8.07 1.38
CA TRP A 97 -11.27 -8.84 0.19
C TRP A 97 -10.93 -8.09 -1.10
N LEU A 98 -11.29 -6.81 -1.19
CA LEU A 98 -11.06 -6.00 -2.39
C LEU A 98 -9.57 -5.86 -2.70
N ARG A 99 -8.74 -5.58 -1.69
CA ARG A 99 -7.28 -5.51 -1.83
C ARG A 99 -6.69 -6.82 -2.36
N ARG A 100 -7.14 -7.96 -1.81
CA ARG A 100 -6.67 -9.29 -2.24
C ARG A 100 -7.11 -9.62 -3.66
N PHE A 101 -8.36 -9.33 -4.00
CA PHE A 101 -8.88 -9.52 -5.35
C PHE A 101 -8.05 -8.72 -6.36
N LEU A 102 -7.85 -7.42 -6.11
CA LEU A 102 -7.08 -6.56 -7.00
C LEU A 102 -5.63 -7.03 -7.12
N SER A 103 -5.00 -7.41 -6.00
CA SER A 103 -3.63 -7.93 -6.00
C SER A 103 -3.49 -9.22 -6.83
N ALA A 104 -4.43 -10.16 -6.68
CA ALA A 104 -4.44 -11.40 -7.44
C ALA A 104 -4.72 -11.18 -8.94
N ASN A 105 -5.35 -10.06 -9.28
CA ASN A 105 -5.75 -9.71 -10.64
C ASN A 105 -4.96 -8.52 -11.21
N LEU A 106 -3.81 -8.16 -10.63
CA LEU A 106 -2.97 -7.03 -11.08
C LEU A 106 -2.59 -7.13 -12.57
N ALA A 107 -2.42 -8.35 -13.08
CA ALA A 107 -2.10 -8.62 -14.48
C ALA A 107 -3.32 -8.98 -15.34
N ASN A 108 -4.51 -9.10 -14.75
CA ASN A 108 -5.73 -9.42 -15.47
C ASN A 108 -6.26 -8.13 -16.13
N PRO A 109 -6.25 -8.03 -17.48
CA PRO A 109 -6.76 -6.84 -18.17
C PRO A 109 -8.27 -6.67 -18.03
N HIS A 110 -8.98 -7.69 -17.53
CA HIS A 110 -10.43 -7.73 -17.30
C HIS A 110 -10.84 -7.63 -15.83
N ALA A 111 -9.87 -7.40 -14.92
CA ALA A 111 -10.12 -7.38 -13.47
C ALA A 111 -11.26 -6.45 -13.05
N PHE A 112 -11.44 -5.35 -13.78
CA PHE A 112 -12.46 -4.35 -13.48
C PHE A 112 -13.83 -4.74 -14.02
N GLU A 113 -13.90 -5.27 -15.24
CA GLU A 113 -15.13 -5.84 -15.78
C GLU A 113 -15.64 -6.99 -14.90
N ASP A 114 -14.74 -7.83 -14.37
CA ASP A 114 -15.07 -8.91 -13.45
C ASP A 114 -15.68 -8.37 -12.13
N LEU A 115 -15.12 -7.29 -11.56
CA LEU A 115 -15.67 -6.64 -10.36
C LEU A 115 -17.07 -6.06 -10.59
N GLU A 116 -17.28 -5.40 -11.74
CA GLU A 116 -18.59 -4.87 -12.11
C GLU A 116 -19.63 -5.99 -12.25
N ALA A 117 -19.27 -7.08 -12.91
CA ALA A 117 -20.15 -8.25 -13.03
C ALA A 117 -20.53 -8.84 -11.66
N MET A 118 -19.58 -8.90 -10.72
CA MET A 118 -19.84 -9.33 -9.35
C MET A 118 -20.80 -8.40 -8.60
N ALA A 119 -20.65 -7.08 -8.79
CA ALA A 119 -21.54 -6.07 -8.21
C ALA A 119 -22.97 -6.23 -8.71
N VAL A 120 -23.13 -6.37 -10.03
CA VAL A 120 -24.44 -6.54 -10.68
C VAL A 120 -25.09 -7.86 -10.24
N ALA A 121 -24.32 -8.94 -10.14
CA ALA A 121 -24.84 -10.22 -9.65
C ALA A 121 -25.31 -10.14 -8.19
N ALA A 122 -24.56 -9.45 -7.32
CA ALA A 122 -24.95 -9.24 -5.93
C ALA A 122 -26.21 -8.36 -5.80
N MET A 123 -26.32 -7.31 -6.61
CA MET A 123 -27.54 -6.50 -6.71
C MET A 123 -28.72 -7.33 -7.20
N ALA A 124 -28.55 -8.15 -8.24
CA ALA A 124 -29.60 -9.04 -8.73
C ALA A 124 -30.06 -10.08 -7.69
N ALA A 125 -29.15 -10.56 -6.84
CA ALA A 125 -29.48 -11.44 -5.72
C ALA A 125 -30.28 -10.72 -4.60
N ASN A 126 -30.11 -9.40 -4.48
CA ASN A 126 -30.79 -8.56 -3.49
C ASN A 126 -32.06 -7.86 -4.02
N VAL A 127 -32.34 -7.96 -5.33
CA VAL A 127 -33.43 -7.23 -6.00
C VAL A 127 -34.47 -8.22 -6.56
N MET A 128 -35.41 -8.59 -5.69
CA MET A 128 -36.78 -9.00 -6.02
C MET A 128 -37.74 -7.81 -5.88
N ASP A 129 -37.37 -6.60 -6.33
CA ASP A 129 -38.32 -5.53 -6.67
C ASP A 129 -37.67 -4.48 -7.60
N GLY A 130 -38.30 -4.20 -8.73
CA GLY A 130 -37.67 -3.62 -9.91
C GLY A 130 -37.30 -2.13 -9.83
N SER A 131 -36.17 -1.79 -10.45
CA SER A 131 -36.06 -0.69 -11.42
C SER A 131 -34.66 -0.68 -12.04
N GLY A 132 -34.61 -0.75 -13.37
CA GLY A 132 -33.38 -0.78 -14.15
C GLY A 132 -32.83 0.61 -14.48
N GLY A 133 -31.53 0.66 -14.77
CA GLY A 133 -30.85 1.80 -15.39
C GLY A 133 -29.46 1.39 -15.88
N ALA A 134 -29.29 1.34 -17.20
CA ALA A 134 -28.04 1.04 -17.91
C ALA A 134 -27.18 2.31 -18.11
N GLY A 135 -25.86 2.14 -18.21
CA GLY A 135 -24.98 3.21 -18.70
C GLY A 135 -23.49 2.89 -18.58
N ALA A 136 -22.91 2.42 -19.69
CA ALA A 136 -21.50 2.09 -19.86
C ALA A 136 -20.58 3.31 -19.70
N GLY A 137 -19.43 3.08 -19.07
CA GLY A 137 -18.31 4.01 -19.03
C GLY A 137 -17.18 3.40 -18.23
N ASN A 138 -16.24 2.74 -18.93
CA ASN A 138 -15.04 2.21 -18.28
C ASN A 138 -14.42 3.28 -17.36
N PRO A 139 -14.14 2.93 -16.11
CA PRO A 139 -13.58 3.85 -15.14
C PRO A 139 -12.16 4.28 -15.56
N PRO A 140 -11.81 5.57 -15.46
CA PRO A 140 -10.43 6.00 -15.60
C PRO A 140 -9.57 5.31 -14.55
N SER A 141 -8.38 4.88 -14.97
CA SER A 141 -7.21 4.44 -14.18
C SER A 141 -7.48 4.28 -12.67
N GLY A 142 -7.83 3.07 -12.24
CA GLY A 142 -7.86 2.73 -10.82
C GLY A 142 -8.83 1.66 -10.34
N GLY A 143 -9.81 1.17 -11.11
CA GLY A 143 -10.77 0.29 -10.42
C GLY A 143 -12.15 0.01 -10.96
N GLY A 144 -12.80 1.01 -11.54
CA GLY A 144 -14.26 1.12 -11.34
C GLY A 144 -14.58 1.98 -10.14
N TYR A 145 -13.66 1.96 -9.18
CA TYR A 145 -13.86 2.51 -7.87
C TYR A 145 -12.77 3.51 -7.55
N ASP A 146 -13.21 4.58 -6.91
CA ASP A 146 -12.32 5.63 -6.50
C ASP A 146 -11.85 5.44 -5.06
N TRP A 147 -11.18 4.32 -4.81
CA TRP A 147 -10.54 4.06 -3.51
C TRP A 147 -9.35 5.01 -3.25
N THR A 148 -8.95 5.76 -4.28
CA THR A 148 -7.89 6.78 -4.26
C THR A 148 -8.43 8.20 -4.13
N CYS A 149 -9.75 8.38 -4.03
CA CYS A 149 -10.41 9.68 -3.87
C CYS A 149 -10.14 10.75 -4.95
N GLY A 150 -10.15 10.36 -6.21
CA GLY A 150 -10.02 11.22 -7.38
C GLY A 150 -8.57 11.56 -7.66
N GLN A 151 -7.65 10.97 -6.88
CA GLN A 151 -6.24 11.30 -6.91
C GLN A 151 -5.62 11.10 -8.30
N PHE A 152 -6.13 10.14 -9.07
CA PHE A 152 -5.61 9.83 -10.41
C PHE A 152 -6.44 10.43 -11.55
N ASP A 153 -7.50 11.19 -11.28
CA ASP A 153 -8.40 11.68 -12.34
C ASP A 153 -7.80 12.88 -13.12
N ALA A 154 -7.03 13.74 -12.45
CA ALA A 154 -6.53 14.97 -13.07
C ALA A 154 -5.35 14.74 -14.05
N ILE A 155 -4.47 13.79 -13.75
CA ILE A 155 -3.24 13.54 -14.54
C ILE A 155 -3.55 13.08 -15.97
N PRO A 156 -4.42 12.08 -16.19
CA PRO A 156 -4.79 11.66 -17.54
C PRO A 156 -5.44 12.79 -18.36
N LEU A 157 -6.23 13.66 -17.73
CA LEU A 157 -6.82 14.80 -18.41
C LEU A 157 -5.75 15.81 -18.87
N PHE A 158 -4.73 16.04 -18.06
CA PHE A 158 -3.60 16.90 -18.42
C PHE A 158 -2.84 16.36 -19.65
N PHE A 159 -2.47 15.09 -19.66
CA PHE A 159 -1.72 14.46 -20.76
C PHE A 159 -2.54 14.21 -22.04
N LYS A 160 -3.87 14.36 -21.98
CA LYS A 160 -4.76 14.35 -23.16
C LYS A 160 -4.75 15.68 -23.92
N ARG A 161 -4.27 16.77 -23.34
CA ARG A 161 -4.27 18.07 -24.00
C ARG A 161 -3.26 18.11 -25.16
N LYS A 162 -3.69 18.59 -26.33
CA LYS A 162 -2.84 18.66 -27.54
C LYS A 162 -1.59 19.50 -27.34
N ASP A 163 -1.71 20.63 -26.65
CA ASP A 163 -0.57 21.53 -26.38
C ASP A 163 0.48 20.86 -25.47
N VAL A 164 0.04 20.16 -24.43
CA VAL A 164 0.93 19.37 -23.55
C VAL A 164 1.62 18.26 -24.35
N ARG A 165 0.88 17.53 -25.18
CA ARG A 165 1.43 16.46 -26.03
C ARG A 165 2.47 16.98 -27.00
N ALA A 166 2.20 18.11 -27.66
CA ALA A 166 3.13 18.72 -28.60
C ALA A 166 4.46 19.13 -27.93
N VAL A 167 4.39 19.74 -26.73
CA VAL A 167 5.59 20.15 -25.98
C VAL A 167 6.38 18.95 -25.46
N LEU A 168 5.69 17.86 -25.10
CA LEU A 168 6.33 16.61 -24.65
C LEU A 168 6.72 15.69 -25.82
N HIS A 169 6.53 16.13 -27.07
CA HIS A 169 6.79 15.36 -28.29
C HIS A 169 6.07 13.99 -28.31
N LEU A 170 4.86 13.95 -27.74
CA LEU A 170 3.98 12.79 -27.78
C LEU A 170 3.18 12.77 -29.10
N PRO A 171 2.84 11.59 -29.65
CA PRO A 171 2.02 11.49 -30.85
C PRO A 171 0.68 12.21 -30.71
N ASP A 172 0.10 12.73 -31.79
CA ASP A 172 -1.23 13.37 -31.72
C ASP A 172 -2.36 12.35 -31.47
N GLU A 173 -2.14 11.08 -31.80
CA GLU A 173 -3.12 10.01 -31.63
C GLU A 173 -3.36 9.68 -30.15
N MET A 174 -4.64 9.50 -29.77
CA MET A 174 -5.00 9.04 -28.42
C MET A 174 -4.50 7.60 -28.24
N VAL A 175 -3.38 7.47 -27.53
CA VAL A 175 -2.95 6.18 -27.00
C VAL A 175 -3.96 5.78 -25.91
N THR A 176 -4.53 4.59 -26.03
CA THR A 176 -5.30 3.98 -24.93
C THR A 176 -4.46 3.97 -23.65
N GLY A 177 -5.09 4.00 -22.47
CA GLY A 177 -4.35 3.97 -21.20
C GLY A 177 -3.30 2.85 -21.17
N SER A 178 -2.19 3.08 -20.46
CA SER A 178 -1.11 2.11 -20.34
C SER A 178 -1.65 0.77 -19.86
N ARG A 179 -1.41 -0.29 -20.63
CA ARG A 179 -1.67 -1.68 -20.22
C ARG A 179 -0.35 -2.34 -19.89
N PHE A 180 -0.30 -3.05 -18.78
CA PHE A 180 0.87 -3.79 -18.35
C PHE A 180 0.50 -5.28 -18.30
N GLU A 181 0.99 -6.05 -19.26
CA GLU A 181 0.89 -7.50 -19.24
C GLU A 181 2.09 -8.04 -18.46
N TYR A 182 1.84 -8.51 -17.23
CA TYR A 182 2.89 -8.99 -16.34
C TYR A 182 2.64 -10.43 -15.92
N SER A 183 3.62 -11.29 -16.15
CA SER A 183 3.73 -12.58 -15.50
C SER A 183 4.95 -12.57 -14.59
N SER A 184 4.83 -13.05 -13.35
CA SER A 184 5.98 -13.21 -12.45
C SER A 184 7.04 -14.09 -13.10
N SER A 185 8.27 -13.56 -13.27
CA SER A 185 9.36 -14.24 -13.97
C SER A 185 10.48 -14.76 -13.06
N GLY A 186 10.31 -14.67 -11.74
CA GLY A 186 11.36 -15.02 -10.79
C GLY A 186 10.95 -14.74 -9.34
N PRO A 187 11.89 -14.96 -8.39
CA PRO A 187 11.62 -14.79 -6.99
C PRO A 187 11.33 -13.33 -6.63
N ALA A 188 10.69 -13.10 -5.48
CA ALA A 188 10.47 -11.74 -5.01
C ALA A 188 11.80 -10.98 -4.81
N SER A 189 11.78 -9.66 -5.05
CA SER A 189 12.97 -8.79 -4.94
C SER A 189 13.64 -8.81 -3.56
N ILE A 190 12.90 -9.25 -2.54
CA ILE A 190 13.39 -9.50 -1.17
C ILE A 190 14.67 -10.36 -1.15
N THR A 191 14.82 -11.27 -2.11
CA THR A 191 15.98 -12.17 -2.24
C THR A 191 17.24 -11.49 -2.74
N LEU A 192 17.13 -10.31 -3.38
CA LEU A 192 18.27 -9.57 -3.94
C LEU A 192 18.99 -8.71 -2.90
N TYR A 193 18.27 -8.20 -1.90
CA TYR A 193 18.82 -7.23 -0.94
C TYR A 193 20.04 -7.72 -0.17
N PRO A 194 20.12 -8.98 0.30
CA PRO A 194 21.33 -9.47 0.96
C PRO A 194 22.59 -9.34 0.10
N ASP A 195 22.49 -9.58 -1.20
CA ASP A 195 23.62 -9.49 -2.12
C ASP A 195 23.99 -8.04 -2.44
N LEU A 196 22.99 -7.16 -2.60
CA LEU A 196 23.20 -5.71 -2.77
C LEU A 196 23.90 -5.09 -1.55
N ILE A 197 23.49 -5.50 -0.35
CA ILE A 197 24.07 -5.08 0.93
C ILE A 197 25.52 -5.56 1.03
N LYS A 198 25.80 -6.84 0.72
CA LYS A 198 27.16 -7.40 0.73
C LYS A 198 28.07 -6.78 -0.32
N ALA A 199 27.51 -6.32 -1.44
CA ALA A 199 28.24 -5.59 -2.47
C ALA A 199 28.63 -4.15 -2.04
N GLY A 200 28.22 -3.71 -0.86
CA GLY A 200 28.57 -2.39 -0.31
C GLY A 200 27.71 -1.26 -0.86
N LEU A 201 26.50 -1.55 -1.35
CA LEU A 201 25.55 -0.51 -1.76
C LEU A 201 24.86 0.12 -0.55
N HIS A 202 24.58 1.42 -0.64
CA HIS A 202 23.68 2.08 0.30
C HIS A 202 22.24 1.67 0.00
N VAL A 203 21.53 1.20 1.01
CA VAL A 203 20.14 0.75 0.90
C VAL A 203 19.27 1.58 1.84
N LEU A 204 18.16 2.09 1.31
CA LEU A 204 17.10 2.75 2.06
C LEU A 204 15.79 2.06 1.75
N ILE A 205 15.13 1.55 2.80
CA ILE A 205 13.74 1.10 2.75
C ILE A 205 12.92 2.13 3.49
N TYR A 206 11.91 2.70 2.85
CA TYR A 206 11.06 3.70 3.48
C TYR A 206 9.58 3.44 3.25
N ASN A 207 8.77 3.75 4.26
CA ASN A 207 7.32 3.55 4.22
C ASN A 207 6.59 4.75 4.81
N GLY A 208 5.42 5.06 4.26
CA GLY A 208 4.47 5.93 4.95
C GLY A 208 3.76 5.15 6.05
N ASP A 209 3.66 5.74 7.25
CA ASP A 209 3.08 5.04 8.40
C ASP A 209 1.54 4.93 8.38
N ALA A 210 0.87 5.55 7.40
CA ALA A 210 -0.58 5.51 7.20
C ALA A 210 -1.00 4.64 6.00
N ASP A 211 -0.04 3.98 5.33
CA ASP A 211 -0.29 3.04 4.24
C ASP A 211 -0.79 1.69 4.77
N THR A 212 -1.98 1.27 4.35
CA THR A 212 -2.57 -0.05 4.68
C THR A 212 -2.50 -1.00 3.48
N CYS A 213 -2.10 -0.50 2.31
CA CYS A 213 -1.87 -1.31 1.12
C CYS A 213 -0.55 -2.06 1.23
N VAL A 214 0.52 -1.36 1.62
CA VAL A 214 1.83 -1.95 1.93
C VAL A 214 2.34 -1.48 3.30
N PRO A 215 1.81 -2.05 4.41
CA PRO A 215 2.12 -1.61 5.76
C PRO A 215 3.62 -1.58 6.07
N TYR A 216 4.06 -0.55 6.79
CA TYR A 216 5.45 -0.47 7.24
C TYR A 216 5.82 -1.64 8.17
N VAL A 217 4.87 -2.18 8.93
CA VAL A 217 5.07 -3.28 9.90
C VAL A 217 5.75 -4.49 9.24
N GLY A 218 5.25 -4.93 8.09
CA GLY A 218 5.84 -6.07 7.38
C GLY A 218 7.24 -5.77 6.82
N ASN A 219 7.48 -4.53 6.40
CA ASN A 219 8.80 -4.11 5.91
C ASN A 219 9.80 -4.01 7.08
N GLU A 220 9.38 -3.48 8.23
CA GLU A 220 10.18 -3.42 9.45
C GLU A 220 10.58 -4.82 9.93
N GLN A 221 9.61 -5.74 10.02
CA GLN A 221 9.86 -7.14 10.37
C GLN A 221 10.87 -7.80 9.44
N TRP A 222 10.70 -7.61 8.13
CA TRP A 222 11.65 -8.13 7.16
C TRP A 222 13.06 -7.53 7.35
N THR A 223 13.17 -6.20 7.50
CA THR A 223 14.49 -5.57 7.74
C THR A 223 15.15 -6.08 9.04
N THR A 224 14.36 -6.29 10.09
CA THR A 224 14.80 -6.84 11.37
C THR A 224 15.29 -8.29 11.21
N SER A 225 14.58 -9.12 10.44
CA SER A 225 15.00 -10.51 10.18
C SER A 225 16.36 -10.63 9.49
N MET A 226 16.77 -9.61 8.71
CA MET A 226 18.12 -9.56 8.13
C MET A 226 19.18 -9.31 9.20
N ALA A 227 18.85 -8.55 10.24
CA ALA A 227 19.71 -8.36 11.39
C ALA A 227 19.83 -9.65 12.22
N ASP A 228 18.71 -10.32 12.48
CA ASP A 228 18.68 -11.61 13.18
C ASP A 228 19.49 -12.69 12.45
N SER A 229 19.48 -12.65 11.11
CA SER A 229 20.25 -13.54 10.24
C SER A 229 21.73 -13.15 10.12
N GLY A 230 22.17 -12.08 10.77
CA GLY A 230 23.56 -11.59 10.75
C GLY A 230 24.01 -11.00 9.41
N ILE A 231 23.09 -10.62 8.52
CA ILE A 231 23.40 -9.95 7.26
C ILE A 231 23.77 -8.48 7.52
N VAL A 232 23.10 -7.88 8.49
CA VAL A 232 23.33 -6.51 8.94
C VAL A 232 23.39 -6.46 10.46
N GLN A 233 24.04 -5.44 11.01
CA GLN A 233 24.11 -5.19 12.43
C GLN A 233 23.42 -3.87 12.74
N GLU A 234 22.48 -3.86 13.68
CA GLU A 234 21.87 -2.62 14.16
C GLU A 234 22.93 -1.73 14.82
N THR A 235 22.95 -0.46 14.43
CA THR A 235 23.91 0.55 14.92
C THR A 235 23.22 1.76 15.54
N ALA A 236 21.97 2.04 15.16
CA ALA A 236 21.11 2.97 15.87
C ALA A 236 19.71 2.33 15.96
N PRO A 237 19.20 2.07 17.18
CA PRO A 237 17.86 1.50 17.37
C PRO A 237 16.80 2.48 16.90
N TRP A 238 15.56 2.01 16.81
CA TRP A 238 14.39 2.81 16.45
C TRP A 238 14.36 4.18 17.15
N HIS A 239 14.53 5.25 16.40
CA HIS A 239 14.64 6.62 16.92
C HIS A 239 13.92 7.63 16.03
N PRO A 240 13.39 8.73 16.60
CA PRO A 240 12.73 9.75 15.81
C PRO A 240 13.74 10.54 14.99
N TRP A 241 13.38 10.85 13.74
CA TRP A 241 14.13 11.79 12.88
C TRP A 241 13.29 13.03 12.57
N TYR A 242 13.96 14.11 12.18
CA TYR A 242 13.35 15.44 12.04
C TYR A 242 13.78 16.12 10.73
N ILE A 243 12.89 16.92 10.14
CA ILE A 243 13.22 17.73 8.95
C ILE A 243 14.32 18.73 9.28
N THR A 244 14.27 19.32 10.48
CA THR A 244 15.27 20.26 11.01
C THR A 244 15.51 19.99 12.49
N HIS A 245 16.68 20.37 13.01
CA HIS A 245 16.97 20.27 14.45
C HIS A 245 16.03 21.12 15.33
N SER A 246 15.39 22.15 14.76
CA SER A 246 14.41 23.00 15.46
C SER A 246 12.97 22.48 15.41
N SER A 247 12.70 21.38 14.69
CA SER A 247 11.36 20.83 14.58
C SER A 247 10.92 20.22 15.92
N SER A 248 9.77 20.65 16.43
CA SER A 248 9.20 20.12 17.68
C SER A 248 8.46 18.79 17.50
N SER A 249 8.23 18.36 16.26
CA SER A 249 7.55 17.11 15.93
C SER A 249 8.42 16.26 15.01
N PRO A 250 8.55 14.95 15.27
CA PRO A 250 9.30 14.06 14.39
C PRO A 250 8.60 13.91 13.04
N ALA A 251 9.42 13.85 11.99
CA ALA A 251 8.99 13.56 10.63
C ALA A 251 8.71 12.07 10.42
N GLY A 252 9.23 11.23 11.32
CA GLY A 252 9.02 9.79 11.37
C GLY A 252 10.07 9.14 12.27
N TYR A 253 10.32 7.85 12.05
CA TYR A 253 11.33 7.09 12.79
C TYR A 253 12.28 6.36 11.85
N ALA A 254 13.48 6.07 12.33
CA ALA A 254 14.49 5.34 11.58
C ALA A 254 15.16 4.29 12.46
N THR A 255 15.60 3.20 11.83
CA THR A 255 16.57 2.26 12.39
C THR A 255 17.74 2.17 11.42
N THR A 256 18.96 2.29 11.95
CA THR A 256 20.17 2.27 11.13
C THR A 256 20.94 0.98 11.36
N TYR A 257 21.25 0.31 10.26
CA TYR A 257 22.06 -0.89 10.22
C TYR A 257 23.34 -0.66 9.43
N ARG A 258 24.37 -1.43 9.82
CA ARG A 258 25.63 -1.58 9.10
C ARG A 258 25.68 -2.95 8.44
N PRO A 259 26.03 -3.04 7.16
CA PRO A 259 26.27 -4.33 6.51
C PRO A 259 27.37 -5.14 7.21
N VAL A 260 27.10 -6.41 7.50
CA VAL A 260 28.12 -7.35 8.03
C VAL A 260 28.82 -7.97 6.81
N THR A 261 29.93 -7.38 6.40
CA THR A 261 30.65 -7.81 5.18
C THR A 261 32.15 -7.93 5.44
N SER A 262 32.82 -8.78 4.66
CA SER A 262 34.28 -8.85 4.56
C SER A 262 34.87 -7.82 3.58
N ALA A 263 34.03 -7.07 2.87
CA ALA A 263 34.44 -6.05 1.92
C ALA A 263 34.84 -4.76 2.66
N THR A 264 35.95 -4.15 2.23
CA THR A 264 36.65 -3.04 2.89
C THR A 264 35.91 -1.70 2.92
N ASN A 265 34.69 -1.62 2.38
CA ASN A 265 33.91 -0.38 2.36
C ASN A 265 33.09 -0.23 3.64
N ALA A 266 33.74 0.25 4.70
CA ALA A 266 33.12 0.51 6.01
C ALA A 266 32.09 1.67 6.01
N SER A 267 31.70 2.18 4.84
CA SER A 267 30.86 3.39 4.69
C SER A 267 29.45 3.11 4.17
N SER A 268 29.14 1.92 3.68
CA SER A 268 27.79 1.57 3.20
C SER A 268 26.79 1.54 4.36
N SER A 269 25.60 2.10 4.16
CA SER A 269 24.53 2.17 5.15
C SER A 269 23.29 1.41 4.70
N PHE A 270 22.60 0.77 5.64
CA PHE A 270 21.25 0.26 5.43
C PHE A 270 20.30 0.93 6.44
N GLN A 271 19.29 1.66 5.98
CA GLN A 271 18.30 2.32 6.84
C GLN A 271 16.89 1.82 6.54
N PHE A 272 16.12 1.54 7.58
CA PHE A 272 14.67 1.43 7.53
C PHE A 272 14.06 2.72 8.10
N VAL A 273 13.14 3.35 7.36
CA VAL A 273 12.61 4.67 7.69
C VAL A 273 11.08 4.69 7.54
N THR A 274 10.40 5.21 8.55
CA THR A 274 8.99 5.58 8.42
C THR A 274 8.84 7.09 8.26
N LEU A 275 7.78 7.49 7.57
CA LEU A 275 7.36 8.88 7.48
C LEU A 275 5.97 9.03 8.09
N ARG A 276 5.89 9.86 9.12
CA ARG A 276 4.68 10.09 9.92
C ARG A 276 3.62 10.80 9.09
N LEU A 277 2.37 10.35 9.19
CA LEU A 277 1.19 10.86 8.46
C LEU A 277 1.28 10.67 6.93
N ALA A 278 2.22 9.86 6.45
CA ALA A 278 2.37 9.60 5.04
C ALA A 278 1.67 8.31 4.65
N GLY A 279 0.99 8.31 3.51
CA GLY A 279 0.42 7.12 2.91
C GLY A 279 1.42 6.40 1.99
N HIS A 280 0.89 5.55 1.11
CA HIS A 280 1.63 4.80 0.09
C HIS A 280 2.49 5.70 -0.79
N GLN A 281 1.98 6.88 -1.12
CA GLN A 281 2.67 7.88 -1.95
C GLN A 281 3.30 8.96 -1.08
N VAL A 282 4.32 8.56 -0.32
CA VAL A 282 5.06 9.41 0.61
C VAL A 282 5.37 10.82 0.08
N PRO A 283 5.94 11.00 -1.14
CA PRO A 283 6.26 12.35 -1.64
C PRO A 283 5.03 13.23 -1.90
N LYS A 284 3.85 12.64 -2.14
CA LYS A 284 2.58 13.39 -2.22
C LYS A 284 2.16 13.85 -0.84
N ASN A 285 2.16 12.94 0.14
CA ASN A 285 1.56 13.22 1.45
C ASN A 285 2.42 14.15 2.30
N VAL A 286 3.75 13.98 2.26
CA VAL A 286 4.70 14.71 3.10
C VAL A 286 5.92 15.18 2.30
N PRO A 287 5.75 16.07 1.30
CA PRO A 287 6.80 16.42 0.34
C PRO A 287 8.08 16.97 0.99
N ALA A 288 7.96 17.78 2.05
CA ALA A 288 9.12 18.31 2.76
C ALA A 288 9.93 17.21 3.46
N ALA A 289 9.26 16.29 4.14
CA ALA A 289 9.90 15.15 4.80
C ALA A 289 10.54 14.20 3.78
N ALA A 290 9.83 13.91 2.69
CA ALA A 290 10.31 13.08 1.60
C ALA A 290 11.57 13.68 0.95
N LEU A 291 11.59 15.01 0.73
CA LEU A 291 12.74 15.72 0.20
C LEU A 291 13.95 15.65 1.14
N THR A 292 13.75 15.84 2.44
CA THR A 292 14.83 15.70 3.44
C THR A 292 15.41 14.29 3.41
N MET A 293 14.56 13.26 3.44
CA MET A 293 14.98 11.86 3.40
C MET A 293 15.80 11.53 2.15
N ILE A 294 15.31 11.86 0.96
CA ILE A 294 16.02 11.53 -0.28
C ILE A 294 17.32 12.35 -0.42
N THR A 295 17.33 13.60 0.05
CA THR A 295 18.55 14.43 0.04
C THR A 295 19.61 13.85 0.97
N ALA A 296 19.22 13.42 2.18
CA ALA A 296 20.13 12.76 3.11
C ALA A 296 20.71 11.48 2.51
N PHE A 297 19.86 10.61 1.96
CA PHE A 297 20.29 9.37 1.32
C PHE A 297 21.27 9.60 0.17
N LEU A 298 20.96 10.50 -0.76
CA LEU A 298 21.83 10.84 -1.89
C LEU A 298 23.14 11.50 -1.44
N GLY A 299 23.12 12.21 -0.31
CA GLY A 299 24.30 12.79 0.33
C GLY A 299 25.13 11.81 1.17
N GLY A 300 24.72 10.54 1.29
CA GLY A 300 25.36 9.55 2.16
C GLY A 300 25.18 9.84 3.66
N GLN A 301 24.16 10.61 4.02
CA GLN A 301 23.83 10.99 5.40
C GLN A 301 22.77 10.04 5.97
N LEU A 302 22.91 9.76 7.27
CA LEU A 302 21.89 9.07 8.05
C LEU A 302 20.85 10.08 8.55
N LEU A 303 19.60 9.63 8.70
CA LEU A 303 18.54 10.44 9.28
C LEU A 303 18.59 10.48 10.82
#